data_AF-A0A9W9TG83-F1
#
_entry.id   AF-A0A9W9TG83-F1
#
_cell.length_a   1.000
_cell.length_b   1.000
_cell.length_c   1.000
_cell.angle_alpha   90.00
_cell.angle_beta   90.00
_cell.angle_gamma   90.00
#
_symmetry.space_group_name_H-M   'P 1'
#
loop_
_entity.id
_entity.type
_entity.pdbx_description
1 polymer ?
#
loop_
_entity_poly.entity_id
_entity_poly.type
_entity_poly.pdbx_seq_one_letter_code
_entity_poly.pdbx_strand_id
1 'polypeptide(L)'
;MPQDMPPTGGYAQVQYKRNLPARGFRPWVYAVGLHAIMAYGFYTHWVGVREQRELTREKMWSRLYLLPLLQAEEDRDQVRRHFAENARQKELLGAEEKVYNSDRFIRPTVVYTPSEVTPEAKKSWF
;
A
#
# COMPACT_ATOMS: atom_id res chain seq x y z
N MET A 1 7.93 -22.36 87.14
CA MET A 1 7.52 -22.63 85.74
C MET A 1 8.78 -22.85 84.92
N PRO A 2 8.86 -23.89 84.08
CA PRO A 2 10.00 -24.09 83.17
C PRO A 2 10.14 -22.90 82.23
N GLN A 3 11.36 -22.37 82.12
CA GLN A 3 11.67 -21.24 81.25
C GLN A 3 12.01 -21.77 79.85
N ASP A 4 11.36 -21.24 78.82
CA ASP A 4 11.58 -21.68 77.44
C ASP A 4 12.93 -21.14 76.96
N MET A 5 13.85 -22.05 76.65
CA MET A 5 15.25 -21.73 76.37
C MET A 5 15.65 -22.26 74.99
N PRO A 6 16.56 -21.57 74.27
CA PRO A 6 17.03 -22.07 72.99
C PRO A 6 17.73 -23.43 73.17
N PRO A 7 17.72 -24.29 72.13
CA PRO A 7 18.43 -25.56 72.17
C PRO A 7 19.92 -25.32 72.45
N THR A 8 20.57 -26.24 73.17
CA THR A 8 21.98 -26.13 73.61
C THR A 8 22.97 -25.92 72.45
N GLY A 9 22.59 -26.27 71.22
CA GLY A 9 23.36 -26.05 69.98
C GLY A 9 22.95 -24.81 69.15
N GLY A 10 21.99 -24.01 69.61
CA GLY A 10 21.46 -22.85 68.88
C GLY A 10 20.54 -23.20 67.69
N TYR A 11 19.97 -22.17 67.06
CA TYR A 11 19.14 -22.33 65.85
C TYR A 11 20.00 -22.37 64.58
N ALA A 12 19.47 -23.00 63.53
CA ALA A 12 20.10 -22.99 62.21
C ALA A 12 20.26 -21.56 61.68
N GLN A 13 21.33 -21.32 60.92
CA GLN A 13 21.56 -19.99 60.33
C GLN A 13 20.49 -19.69 59.29
N VAL A 14 19.71 -18.65 59.55
CA VAL A 14 18.70 -18.15 58.61
C VAL A 14 19.39 -17.27 57.58
N GLN A 15 19.17 -17.56 56.30
CA GLN A 15 19.67 -16.71 55.22
C GLN A 15 18.88 -15.40 55.16
N TYR A 16 19.45 -14.35 55.76
CA TYR A 16 18.87 -13.00 55.77
C TYR A 16 19.28 -12.14 54.55
N LYS A 17 20.22 -12.63 53.73
CA LYS A 17 20.75 -11.92 52.57
C LYS A 17 19.95 -12.22 51.30
N ARG A 18 19.89 -11.23 50.41
CA ARG A 18 19.24 -11.33 49.09
C ARG A 18 19.87 -12.44 48.24
N ASN A 19 19.07 -13.40 47.79
CA ASN A 19 19.49 -14.49 46.90
C ASN A 19 18.93 -14.29 45.48
N LEU A 20 19.46 -13.30 44.75
CA LEU A 20 19.08 -13.07 43.35
C LEU A 20 20.26 -13.40 42.42
N PRO A 21 20.29 -14.60 41.83
CA PRO A 21 21.30 -14.94 40.84
C PRO A 21 21.04 -14.17 39.54
N ALA A 22 22.06 -13.50 39.00
CA ALA A 22 22.01 -12.94 37.66
C ALA A 22 22.00 -14.10 36.64
N ARG A 23 20.83 -14.38 36.08
CA ARG A 23 20.61 -15.45 35.09
C ARG A 23 20.55 -14.86 33.69
N GLY A 24 21.09 -15.58 32.71
CA GLY A 24 21.06 -15.21 31.29
C GLY A 24 22.43 -15.30 30.63
N PHE A 25 22.46 -15.11 29.31
CA PHE A 25 23.71 -15.02 28.55
C PHE A 25 24.32 -13.62 28.69
N ARG A 26 25.61 -13.50 28.35
CA ARG A 26 26.27 -12.18 28.31
C ARG A 26 25.59 -11.31 27.25
N PRO A 27 25.46 -9.98 27.45
CA PRO A 27 24.75 -9.08 26.53
C PRO A 27 25.18 -9.19 25.06
N TRP A 28 26.46 -9.44 24.80
CA TRP A 28 26.99 -9.58 23.43
C TRP A 28 26.39 -10.78 22.68
N VAL A 29 26.03 -11.86 23.37
CA VAL A 29 25.42 -13.05 22.76
C VAL A 29 24.06 -12.71 22.18
N TYR A 30 23.27 -11.91 22.90
CA TYR A 30 21.99 -11.40 22.39
C TYR A 30 22.18 -10.45 21.21
N ALA A 31 23.19 -9.58 21.27
CA ALA A 31 23.50 -8.68 20.16
C ALA A 31 23.85 -9.48 18.89
N VAL A 32 24.72 -10.48 18.98
CA VAL A 32 25.08 -11.33 17.82
C VAL A 32 23.87 -12.12 17.32
N GLY A 33 23.09 -12.72 18.22
CA GLY A 33 21.86 -13.44 17.84
C GLY A 33 20.87 -12.55 17.08
N LEU A 34 20.66 -11.33 17.55
CA LEU A 34 19.81 -10.35 16.88
C LEU A 34 20.33 -10.01 15.49
N HIS A 35 21.62 -9.68 15.37
CA HIS A 35 22.20 -9.31 14.07
C HIS A 35 22.18 -10.47 13.07
N ALA A 36 22.37 -11.71 13.53
CA ALA A 36 22.27 -12.90 12.68
C ALA A 36 20.84 -13.08 12.12
N ILE A 37 19.82 -12.94 12.98
CA ILE A 37 18.41 -13.03 12.55
C ILE A 37 18.08 -11.91 11.56
N MET A 38 18.51 -10.68 11.85
CA MET A 38 18.28 -9.54 10.95
C MET A 38 18.97 -9.75 9.60
N ALA A 39 20.23 -10.18 9.58
CA ALA A 39 20.97 -10.44 8.35
C ALA A 39 20.28 -11.51 7.48
N TYR A 40 19.79 -12.57 8.11
CA TYR A 40 19.02 -13.60 7.41
C TYR A 40 17.68 -13.05 6.87
N GLY A 41 16.96 -12.27 7.67
CA GLY A 41 15.71 -11.63 7.24
C GLY A 41 15.90 -10.67 6.06
N PHE A 42 17.00 -9.91 6.04
CA PHE A 42 17.32 -9.04 4.90
C PHE A 42 17.68 -9.83 3.64
N TYR A 43 18.38 -10.97 3.80
CA TYR A 43 18.69 -11.86 2.68
C TYR A 43 17.40 -12.42 2.03
N THR A 44 16.48 -12.98 2.82
CA THR A 44 15.22 -13.53 2.29
C THR A 44 14.36 -12.43 1.66
N HIS A 45 14.27 -11.26 2.30
CA HIS A 45 13.59 -10.09 1.75
C HIS A 45 14.17 -9.68 0.39
N TRP A 46 15.50 -9.65 0.25
CA TRP A 46 16.14 -9.27 -1.01
C TRP A 46 15.80 -10.23 -2.16
N VAL A 47 15.74 -11.53 -1.88
CA VAL A 47 15.27 -12.53 -2.86
C VAL A 47 13.82 -12.26 -3.26
N GLY A 48 12.92 -12.01 -2.30
CA GLY A 48 11.52 -11.68 -2.58
C GLY A 48 11.35 -10.39 -3.40
N VAL A 49 12.15 -9.36 -3.15
CA VAL A 49 12.13 -8.11 -3.93
C VAL A 49 12.53 -8.37 -5.39
N ARG A 50 13.46 -9.29 -5.65
CA ARG A 50 13.83 -9.65 -7.03
C ARG A 50 12.66 -10.30 -7.76
N GLU A 51 11.95 -11.22 -7.12
CA GLU A 51 10.76 -11.85 -7.69
C GLU A 51 9.67 -10.81 -7.98
N GLN A 52 9.38 -9.91 -7.03
CA GLN A 52 8.38 -8.85 -7.22
C GLN A 52 8.71 -7.91 -8.40
N ARG A 53 10.01 -7.66 -8.65
CA ARG A 53 10.44 -6.88 -9.82
C ARG A 53 10.19 -7.60 -11.13
N GLU A 54 10.36 -8.93 -11.17
CA GLU A 54 10.05 -9.72 -12.35
C GLU A 54 8.54 -9.76 -12.61
N LEU A 55 7.72 -9.96 -11.58
CA LEU A 55 6.25 -9.88 -11.69
C LEU A 55 5.76 -8.49 -12.13
N THR A 56 6.38 -7.43 -11.59
CA THR A 56 6.06 -6.05 -12.02
C THR A 56 6.48 -5.82 -13.47
N ARG A 57 7.61 -6.37 -13.90
CA ARG A 57 8.06 -6.32 -15.29
C ARG A 57 7.05 -7.03 -16.20
N GLU A 58 6.63 -8.24 -15.86
CA GLU A 58 5.60 -8.97 -16.60
C GLU A 58 4.30 -8.17 -16.72
N LYS A 59 3.81 -7.60 -15.61
CA LYS A 59 2.63 -6.75 -15.58
C LYS A 59 2.79 -5.49 -16.45
N MET A 60 3.98 -4.90 -16.49
CA MET A 60 4.24 -3.72 -17.32
C MET A 60 4.28 -4.08 -18.80
N TRP A 61 4.87 -5.22 -19.17
CA TRP A 61 4.87 -5.70 -20.55
C TRP A 61 3.46 -6.05 -21.03
N SER A 62 2.67 -6.77 -20.22
CA SER A 62 1.29 -7.08 -20.59
C SER A 62 0.46 -5.82 -20.83
N ARG A 63 0.67 -4.77 -20.02
CA ARG A 63 0.06 -3.46 -20.25
C ARG A 63 0.55 -2.79 -21.53
N LEU A 64 1.86 -2.79 -21.79
CA LEU A 64 2.42 -2.15 -22.99
C LEU A 64 1.87 -2.78 -24.28
N TYR A 65 1.63 -4.09 -24.30
CA TYR A 65 1.04 -4.76 -25.46
C TYR A 65 -0.45 -4.44 -25.66
N LEU A 66 -1.20 -4.22 -24.57
CA LEU A 66 -2.63 -3.90 -24.64
C LEU A 66 -2.90 -2.40 -24.83
N LEU A 67 -1.96 -1.54 -24.42
CA LEU A 67 -2.13 -0.09 -24.43
C LEU A 67 -2.49 0.46 -25.82
N PRO A 68 -1.87 0.05 -26.95
CA PRO A 68 -2.22 0.59 -28.25
C PRO A 68 -3.67 0.30 -28.66
N LEU A 69 -4.20 -0.88 -28.29
CA LEU A 69 -5.59 -1.25 -28.57
C LEU A 69 -6.54 -0.35 -27.77
N LEU A 70 -6.32 -0.26 -26.44
CA LEU A 70 -7.16 0.54 -25.55
C LEU A 70 -7.11 2.03 -25.90
N GLN A 71 -5.93 2.54 -26.25
CA GLN A 71 -5.75 3.92 -26.69
C GLN A 71 -6.51 4.20 -27.99
N ALA A 72 -6.49 3.26 -28.95
CA ALA A 72 -7.23 3.42 -30.19
C ALA A 72 -8.75 3.39 -29.98
N GLU A 73 -9.25 2.58 -29.05
CA GLU A 73 -10.66 2.59 -28.65
C GLU A 73 -11.04 3.93 -28.01
N GLU A 74 -10.23 4.42 -27.08
CA GLU A 74 -10.46 5.71 -26.43
C GLU A 74 -10.44 6.85 -27.45
N ASP A 75 -9.44 6.92 -28.33
CA ASP A 75 -9.32 7.99 -29.31
C ASP A 75 -10.53 8.02 -30.27
N ARG A 76 -11.09 6.86 -30.66
CA ARG A 76 -12.34 6.78 -31.45
C ARG A 76 -13.53 7.37 -30.70
N ASP A 77 -13.68 7.04 -29.43
CA ASP A 77 -14.77 7.56 -28.60
C ASP A 77 -14.62 9.06 -28.32
N GLN A 78 -13.40 9.55 -28.14
CA GLN A 78 -13.13 10.98 -27.97
C GLN A 78 -13.50 11.78 -29.22
N VAL A 79 -13.12 11.31 -30.40
CA VAL A 79 -13.49 11.93 -31.68
C VAL A 79 -15.01 11.97 -31.86
N ARG A 80 -15.70 10.88 -31.52
CA ARG A 80 -17.18 10.82 -31.56
C ARG A 80 -17.82 11.87 -30.66
N ARG A 81 -17.35 12.00 -29.42
CA ARG A 81 -17.86 12.99 -28.46
C ARG A 81 -17.56 14.42 -28.91
N HIS A 82 -16.37 14.67 -29.44
CA HIS A 82 -15.97 15.97 -29.93
C HIS A 82 -16.86 16.45 -31.08
N PHE A 83 -17.10 15.61 -32.09
CA PHE A 83 -17.99 16.00 -33.19
C PHE A 83 -19.46 16.16 -32.77
N ALA A 84 -19.94 15.33 -31.83
CA ALA A 84 -21.29 15.49 -31.29
C ALA A 84 -21.44 16.82 -30.52
N GLU A 85 -20.41 17.21 -29.76
CA GLU A 85 -20.37 18.49 -29.06
C GLU A 85 -20.36 19.67 -30.02
N ASN A 86 -19.52 19.62 -31.06
CA ASN A 86 -19.44 20.69 -32.07
C ASN A 86 -20.78 20.86 -32.80
N ALA A 87 -21.43 19.76 -33.19
CA ALA A 87 -22.76 19.80 -33.80
C ALA A 87 -23.79 20.46 -32.87
N ARG A 88 -23.79 20.08 -31.59
CA ARG A 88 -24.68 20.67 -30.57
C ARG A 88 -24.40 22.16 -30.35
N GLN A 89 -23.13 22.56 -30.26
CA GLN A 89 -22.75 23.97 -30.12
C GLN A 89 -23.20 24.79 -31.32
N LYS A 90 -23.06 24.24 -32.53
CA LYS A 90 -23.54 24.89 -33.75
C LYS A 90 -25.06 25.07 -33.77
N GLU A 91 -25.83 24.12 -33.26
CA GLU A 91 -27.29 24.23 -33.13
C GLU A 91 -27.71 25.28 -32.09
N LEU A 92 -27.04 25.33 -30.93
CA LEU A 92 -27.42 26.21 -29.82
C LEU A 92 -26.88 27.64 -29.95
N LEU A 93 -25.62 27.77 -30.37
CA LEU A 93 -24.86 29.02 -30.40
C LEU A 93 -24.60 29.54 -31.81
N GLY A 94 -24.89 28.75 -32.86
CA GLY A 94 -24.73 29.13 -34.26
C GLY A 94 -23.29 29.08 -34.79
N ALA A 95 -22.29 28.84 -33.94
CA ALA A 95 -20.87 28.78 -34.32
C ALA A 95 -20.09 27.73 -33.51
N GLU A 96 -19.04 27.20 -34.13
CA GLU A 96 -18.01 26.40 -33.44
C GLU A 96 -16.93 27.37 -32.93
N GLU A 97 -16.87 27.57 -31.61
CA GLU A 97 -15.93 28.53 -31.02
C GLU A 97 -14.64 27.84 -30.55
N LYS A 98 -13.52 28.28 -31.12
CA LYS A 98 -12.20 27.80 -30.73
C LYS A 98 -11.67 28.66 -29.56
N VAL A 99 -11.60 28.07 -28.37
CA VAL A 99 -11.11 28.76 -27.16
C VAL A 99 -9.61 29.10 -27.24
N TYR A 100 -8.82 28.23 -27.89
CA TYR A 100 -7.38 28.37 -27.98
C TYR A 100 -6.94 28.79 -29.38
N ASN A 101 -6.02 29.74 -29.49
CA ASN A 101 -5.52 30.21 -30.79
C ASN A 101 -4.69 29.15 -31.55
N SER A 102 -4.13 28.14 -30.87
CA SER A 102 -3.29 27.09 -31.48
C SER A 102 -4.10 26.06 -32.27
N ASP A 103 -3.59 25.54 -33.38
CA ASP A 103 -4.23 24.46 -34.17
C ASP A 103 -4.06 23.05 -33.60
N ARG A 104 -3.50 22.94 -32.39
CA ARG A 104 -3.36 21.65 -31.69
C ARG A 104 -4.71 21.21 -31.14
N PHE A 105 -5.03 19.93 -31.29
CA PHE A 105 -6.14 19.31 -30.60
C PHE A 105 -5.88 19.26 -29.09
N ILE A 106 -6.79 19.85 -28.31
CA ILE A 106 -6.74 19.86 -26.85
C ILE A 106 -7.97 19.09 -26.37
N ARG A 107 -7.74 18.07 -25.54
CA ARG A 107 -8.83 17.29 -24.95
C ARG A 107 -9.67 18.22 -24.05
N PRO A 108 -11.01 18.24 -24.18
CA PRO A 108 -11.85 19.10 -23.35
C PRO A 108 -11.77 18.66 -21.89
N THR A 109 -11.49 19.60 -20.98
CA THR A 109 -11.36 19.35 -19.53
C THR A 109 -12.70 19.00 -18.89
N VAL A 110 -13.78 19.60 -19.39
CA VAL A 110 -15.14 19.42 -18.87
C VAL A 110 -15.98 18.83 -19.99
N VAL A 111 -16.67 17.73 -19.68
CA VAL A 111 -17.67 17.13 -20.57
C VAL A 111 -19.02 17.34 -19.89
N TYR A 112 -20.01 17.81 -20.64
CA TYR A 112 -21.37 17.92 -20.13
C TYR A 112 -21.94 16.52 -19.89
N THR A 113 -21.99 16.09 -18.63
CA THR A 113 -22.69 14.86 -18.25
C THR A 113 -24.20 15.14 -18.25
N PRO A 114 -25.04 14.17 -18.66
CA PRO A 114 -26.50 14.32 -18.58
C PRO A 114 -26.92 14.75 -17.17
N SER A 115 -27.87 15.68 -17.06
CA SER A 115 -28.45 16.11 -15.78
C SER A 115 -29.17 14.98 -15.07
N GLU A 116 -29.74 14.05 -15.84
CA GLU A 116 -30.32 12.81 -15.36
C GLU A 116 -29.37 11.67 -15.71
N VAL A 117 -28.56 11.25 -14.73
CA VAL A 117 -27.88 9.96 -14.80
C VAL A 117 -28.97 8.90 -14.70
N THR A 118 -28.98 7.92 -15.59
CA THR A 118 -29.87 6.76 -15.46
C THR A 118 -29.70 6.24 -14.04
N PRO A 119 -30.76 6.13 -13.22
CA PRO A 119 -30.60 5.72 -11.83
C PRO A 119 -29.86 4.38 -11.86
N GLU A 120 -28.67 4.36 -11.26
CA GLU A 120 -27.93 3.14 -11.05
C GLU A 120 -28.91 2.12 -10.48
N ALA A 121 -29.18 1.05 -11.22
CA ALA A 121 -29.90 -0.08 -10.68
C ALA A 121 -29.13 -0.47 -9.41
N LYS A 122 -29.74 -0.19 -8.25
CA LYS A 122 -29.16 -0.42 -6.93
C LYS A 122 -28.41 -1.75 -6.96
N LYS A 123 -27.08 -1.72 -6.93
CA LYS A 123 -26.29 -2.91 -6.67
C LYS A 123 -26.51 -3.27 -5.20
N SER A 124 -27.61 -3.97 -4.93
CA SER A 124 -27.85 -4.65 -3.66
C SER A 124 -26.98 -5.91 -3.62
N TRP A 125 -25.68 -5.74 -3.41
CA TRP A 125 -24.79 -6.83 -3.07
C TRP A 125 -23.72 -6.31 -2.11
N PHE A 126 -24.17 -5.92 -0.91
CA PHE A 126 -23.74 -6.38 0.41
C PHE A 126 -24.77 -5.87 1.43
#